data_AF-A0A7J7M6V8-F1
#
_entry.id   AF-A0A7J7M6V8-F1
#
_cell.length_a   1.000
_cell.length_b   1.000
_cell.length_c   1.000
_cell.angle_alpha   90.00
_cell.angle_beta   90.00
_cell.angle_gamma   90.00
#
_symmetry.space_group_name_H-M   'P 1'
#
loop_
_entity.id
_entity.type
_entity.pdbx_description
1 polymer ?
#
loop_
_entity_poly.entity_id
_entity_poly.type
_entity_poly.pdbx_seq_one_letter_code
_entity_poly.pdbx_strand_id
1 'polypeptide(L)'
;MGSRKHQFLTNVELCPLCDQAGHNVSSCPWIYSKFKWLSDAINEFENPTSSSSLAGCYGCGGLNHWVRECPWILLNCKRLGCNDVMKLSTSTKASSYGLKFLKCQNVQCGKFMWLKDAIDADEKVKEEERKKVVQNVKIIVEMNIDDFIRDFKGKTTL
;
A
#
# COMPACT_ATOMS: atom_id res chain seq x y z
N MET A 1 -11.11 -29.53 47.53
CA MET A 1 -12.21 -29.80 46.59
C MET A 1 -12.68 -28.49 46.00
N GLY A 2 -12.56 -28.32 44.68
CA GLY A 2 -12.91 -27.08 44.00
C GLY A 2 -12.63 -27.14 42.50
N SER A 3 -13.14 -28.19 41.84
CA SER A 3 -13.09 -28.32 40.38
C SER A 3 -13.87 -27.21 39.70
N ARG A 4 -13.27 -26.48 38.76
CA ARG A 4 -14.00 -25.79 37.70
C ARG A 4 -13.30 -25.95 36.35
N LYS A 5 -13.69 -27.05 35.71
CA LYS A 5 -14.07 -27.22 34.30
C LYS A 5 -13.24 -26.43 33.27
N HIS A 6 -12.35 -27.16 32.60
CA HIS A 6 -12.10 -26.97 31.18
C HIS A 6 -13.43 -27.05 30.41
N GLN A 7 -13.74 -26.05 29.59
CA GLN A 7 -14.72 -26.20 28.52
C GLN A 7 -14.31 -25.37 27.29
N PHE A 8 -14.44 -26.03 26.15
CA PHE A 8 -13.91 -25.79 24.81
C PHE A 8 -14.69 -24.71 24.00
N LEU A 9 -14.03 -24.15 22.96
CA LEU A 9 -14.53 -23.42 21.77
C LEU A 9 -14.87 -21.93 22.01
N THR A 10 -14.31 -20.94 21.29
CA THR A 10 -14.11 -20.83 19.84
C THR A 10 -12.78 -20.14 19.49
N ASN A 11 -12.24 -20.37 18.28
CA ASN A 11 -11.21 -19.52 17.67
C ASN A 11 -11.79 -18.10 17.52
N VAL A 12 -11.69 -17.29 18.55
CA VAL A 12 -11.98 -15.86 18.40
C VAL A 12 -10.76 -15.28 17.70
N GLU A 13 -10.89 -14.99 16.41
CA GLU A 13 -9.85 -14.27 15.67
C GLU A 13 -9.56 -12.98 16.43
N LEU A 14 -8.42 -12.96 17.13
CA LEU A 14 -7.93 -11.76 17.77
C LEU A 14 -7.52 -10.81 16.67
N CYS A 15 -7.90 -9.54 16.82
CA CYS A 15 -7.47 -8.51 15.92
C CYS A 15 -5.93 -8.41 15.93
N PRO A 16 -5.22 -8.65 14.82
CA PRO A 16 -3.76 -8.66 14.79
C PRO A 16 -3.14 -7.28 15.05
N LEU A 17 -3.96 -6.21 15.11
CA LEU A 17 -3.50 -4.89 15.50
C LEU A 17 -3.43 -4.70 17.01
N CYS A 18 -4.43 -5.15 17.76
CA CYS A 18 -4.61 -4.81 19.18
C CYS A 18 -4.74 -6.02 20.11
N ASP A 19 -4.71 -7.23 19.55
CA ASP A 19 -4.81 -8.51 20.25
C ASP A 19 -6.13 -8.68 21.04
N GLN A 20 -7.16 -7.90 20.68
CA GLN A 20 -8.50 -7.98 21.27
C GLN A 20 -9.47 -8.72 20.34
N ALA A 21 -10.39 -9.45 20.96
CA ALA A 21 -11.48 -10.16 20.32
C ALA A 21 -12.63 -9.23 19.88
N GLY A 22 -13.48 -9.71 18.96
CA GLY A 22 -14.77 -9.09 18.66
C GLY A 22 -14.78 -8.06 17.52
N HIS A 23 -13.64 -7.88 16.83
CA HIS A 23 -13.53 -7.04 15.64
C HIS A 23 -12.40 -7.53 14.74
N ASN A 24 -12.45 -7.17 13.45
CA ASN A 24 -11.33 -7.35 12.52
C ASN A 24 -10.47 -6.07 12.46
N VAL A 25 -9.35 -6.13 11.74
CA VAL A 25 -8.41 -5.01 11.55
C VAL A 25 -9.14 -3.72 11.13
N SER A 26 -10.06 -3.80 10.18
CA SER A 26 -10.78 -2.64 9.63
C SER A 26 -11.75 -1.99 10.62
N SER A 27 -12.25 -2.76 11.59
CA SER A 27 -13.15 -2.28 12.65
C SER A 27 -12.44 -2.13 14.00
N CYS A 28 -11.11 -2.17 14.02
CA CYS A 28 -10.35 -2.08 15.26
C CYS A 28 -10.43 -0.66 15.85
N PRO A 29 -10.98 -0.49 17.07
CA PRO A 29 -11.05 0.81 17.72
C PRO A 29 -9.67 1.44 17.92
N TRP A 30 -8.64 0.60 18.03
CA TRP A 30 -7.25 0.98 18.26
C TRP A 30 -6.41 1.02 16.98
N ILE A 31 -7.00 0.84 15.79
CA ILE A 31 -6.27 0.95 14.51
C ILE A 31 -5.52 2.28 14.44
N TYR A 32 -6.08 3.33 15.06
CA TYR A 32 -5.51 4.67 15.11
C TYR A 32 -4.70 4.97 16.39
N SER A 33 -4.84 4.16 17.44
CA SER A 33 -4.27 4.44 18.77
C SER A 33 -2.95 3.72 19.06
N LYS A 34 -2.65 2.59 18.41
CA LYS A 34 -1.35 1.87 18.58
C LYS A 34 -0.20 2.50 17.77
N PHE A 35 -0.49 3.60 17.09
CA PHE A 35 0.45 4.45 16.38
C PHE A 35 0.33 5.84 17.00
N LYS A 36 1.17 6.15 17.99
CA LYS A 36 1.18 7.48 18.65
C LYS A 36 1.18 8.62 17.62
N TRP A 37 1.90 8.45 16.51
CA TRP A 37 1.95 9.41 15.40
C TRP A 37 0.67 9.49 14.54
N LEU A 38 -0.16 8.45 14.51
CA LEU A 38 -1.44 8.42 13.77
C LEU A 38 -2.55 9.09 14.57
N SER A 39 -2.55 8.93 15.90
CA SER A 39 -3.43 9.68 16.80
C SER A 39 -3.09 11.17 16.82
N ASP A 40 -1.81 11.54 16.77
CA ASP A 40 -1.38 12.94 16.70
C ASP A 40 -1.86 13.61 15.40
N ALA A 41 -1.77 12.91 14.26
CA ALA A 41 -2.23 13.38 12.94
C ALA A 41 -3.76 13.51 12.82
N ILE A 42 -4.54 12.74 13.61
CA ILE A 42 -6.00 12.86 13.65
C ILE A 42 -6.43 13.97 14.62
N ASN A 43 -5.69 14.24 15.70
CA ASN A 43 -6.02 15.40 16.56
C ASN A 43 -5.79 16.74 15.85
N GLU A 44 -4.82 16.81 14.93
CA GLU A 44 -4.64 17.98 14.05
C GLU A 44 -5.79 18.18 13.04
N PHE A 45 -6.62 17.15 12.80
CA PHE A 45 -7.83 17.23 11.97
C PHE A 45 -8.91 18.12 12.60
N GLU A 46 -8.92 18.26 13.92
CA GLU A 46 -9.94 19.03 14.65
C GLU A 46 -9.56 20.50 14.87
N ASN A 47 -8.32 20.91 14.59
CA ASN A 47 -7.87 22.31 14.67
C ASN A 47 -6.82 22.64 13.60
N PRO A 48 -7.24 23.03 12.37
CA PRO A 48 -6.31 23.37 11.29
C PRO A 48 -5.75 24.78 11.47
N THR A 49 -4.69 24.95 12.25
CA THR A 49 -3.88 26.18 12.18
C THR A 49 -2.89 26.10 11.01
N SER A 50 -3.35 26.63 9.87
CA SER A 50 -2.61 27.35 8.82
C SER A 50 -1.34 26.76 8.17
N SER A 51 -1.44 26.66 6.83
CA SER A 51 -0.38 26.85 5.83
C SER A 51 0.69 25.77 5.64
N SER A 52 0.30 24.58 5.19
CA SER A 52 1.16 23.78 4.29
C SER A 52 0.31 23.05 3.26
N SER A 53 0.15 23.72 2.12
CA SER A 53 -0.65 23.34 0.96
C SER A 53 -0.05 22.15 0.18
N LEU A 54 -0.04 20.97 0.79
CA LEU A 54 0.22 19.67 0.14
C LEU A 54 -0.27 18.56 1.09
N ALA A 55 -1.58 18.45 1.26
CA ALA A 55 -2.18 17.41 2.11
C ALA A 55 -2.01 16.03 1.45
N GLY A 56 -0.84 15.42 1.63
CA GLY A 56 -0.55 14.03 1.23
C GLY A 56 -0.74 13.04 2.37
N CYS A 57 -0.63 11.75 2.06
CA CYS A 57 -0.63 10.66 3.02
C CYS A 57 0.51 10.81 4.04
N TYR A 58 0.18 11.15 5.29
CA TYR A 58 1.14 11.23 6.40
C TYR A 58 1.85 9.90 6.70
N GLY A 59 1.23 8.77 6.31
CA GLY A 59 1.80 7.44 6.43
C GLY A 59 3.04 7.27 5.56
N CYS A 60 2.90 7.31 4.24
CA CYS A 60 3.98 7.04 3.28
C CYS A 60 4.63 8.30 2.67
N GLY A 61 4.01 9.47 2.80
CA GLY A 61 4.41 10.73 2.17
C GLY A 61 3.88 10.93 0.74
N GLY A 62 3.05 10.02 0.23
CA GLY A 62 2.48 10.12 -1.12
C GLY A 62 1.39 11.18 -1.23
N LEU A 63 1.29 11.87 -2.36
CA LEU A 63 0.40 13.03 -2.52
C LEU A 63 -0.98 12.69 -3.10
N ASN A 64 -1.17 11.46 -3.56
CA ASN A 64 -2.31 11.03 -4.37
C ASN A 64 -3.33 10.17 -3.62
N HIS A 65 -3.19 10.02 -2.30
CA HIS A 65 -4.10 9.24 -1.48
C HIS A 65 -4.07 9.72 -0.02
N TRP A 66 -5.13 9.39 0.71
CA TRP A 66 -5.20 9.61 2.16
C TRP A 66 -4.64 8.42 2.93
N VAL A 67 -4.33 8.61 4.22
CA VAL A 67 -3.73 7.57 5.07
C VAL A 67 -4.55 6.27 5.11
N ARG A 68 -5.89 6.35 5.09
CA ARG A 68 -6.80 5.19 5.07
C ARG A 68 -6.74 4.38 3.76
N GLU A 69 -6.32 5.03 2.68
CA GLU A 69 -6.16 4.44 1.34
C GLU A 69 -4.68 4.08 1.08
N CYS A 70 -3.82 4.20 2.11
CA CYS A 70 -2.39 3.97 1.94
C CYS A 70 -2.09 2.49 1.73
N PRO A 71 -1.50 2.11 0.58
CA PRO A 71 -1.18 0.70 0.31
C PRO A 71 -0.06 0.15 1.22
N TRP A 72 0.59 1.02 2.02
CA TRP A 72 1.77 0.68 2.81
C TRP A 72 1.51 0.48 4.31
N ILE A 73 0.30 0.73 4.82
CA ILE A 73 0.04 0.73 6.29
C ILE A 73 -0.33 -0.66 6.83
N LEU A 74 -0.85 -1.56 5.99
CA LEU A 74 -1.31 -2.90 6.37
C LEU A 74 -0.82 -3.96 5.37
N LEU A 75 0.47 -3.90 5.03
CA LEU A 75 1.04 -4.80 4.03
C LEU A 75 1.25 -6.20 4.62
N ASN A 76 0.83 -7.25 3.93
CA ASN A 76 1.20 -8.62 4.30
C ASN A 76 2.71 -8.82 4.20
N CYS A 77 3.27 -9.64 5.10
CA CYS A 77 4.69 -9.95 5.04
C CYS A 77 5.03 -10.67 3.73
N LYS A 78 5.97 -10.12 2.97
CA LYS A 78 6.47 -10.74 1.73
C LYS A 78 7.38 -11.96 1.97
N ARG A 79 7.54 -12.43 3.22
CA ARG A 79 8.34 -13.62 3.53
C ARG A 79 7.48 -14.86 3.35
N LEU A 80 7.96 -15.81 2.55
CA LEU A 80 7.30 -17.11 2.38
C LEU A 80 7.07 -17.78 3.75
N GLY A 81 5.84 -18.21 3.99
CA GLY A 81 5.43 -18.85 5.24
C GLY A 81 5.19 -17.90 6.42
N CYS A 82 5.18 -16.58 6.20
CA CYS A 82 4.83 -15.61 7.23
C CYS A 82 3.46 -14.97 6.91
N ASN A 83 2.49 -15.15 7.80
CA ASN A 83 1.13 -14.63 7.66
C ASN A 83 0.91 -13.32 8.44
N ASP A 84 1.98 -12.74 8.99
CA ASP A 84 1.92 -11.51 9.75
C ASP A 84 1.99 -10.28 8.85
N VAL A 85 1.67 -9.12 9.42
CA VAL A 85 1.71 -7.83 8.71
C VAL A 85 3.06 -7.12 8.90
N MET A 86 3.42 -6.32 7.90
CA MET A 86 4.52 -5.36 7.97
C MET A 86 3.97 -4.01 8.44
N LYS A 87 4.49 -3.55 9.57
CA LYS A 87 4.13 -2.26 10.16
C LYS A 87 4.98 -1.16 9.53
N LEU A 88 4.32 -0.11 9.04
CA LEU A 88 4.98 1.13 8.64
C LEU A 88 5.38 1.95 9.88
N SER A 89 6.61 2.43 9.91
CA SER A 89 7.17 3.18 11.04
C SER A 89 8.24 4.16 10.59
N THR A 90 8.57 5.11 11.47
CA THR A 90 9.62 6.12 11.25
C THR A 90 10.81 5.81 12.14
N SER A 91 12.03 5.84 11.58
CA SER A 91 13.25 5.57 12.32
C SER A 91 13.60 6.71 13.26
N THR A 92 13.98 6.35 14.48
CA THR A 92 14.45 7.27 15.53
C THR A 92 15.97 7.21 15.70
N LYS A 93 16.68 6.41 14.89
CA LYS A 93 18.14 6.30 14.96
C LYS A 93 18.78 7.52 14.33
N ALA A 94 19.82 8.09 14.94
CA ALA A 94 20.49 9.29 14.45
C ALA A 94 20.88 9.24 12.96
N SER A 95 21.43 8.11 12.49
CA SER A 95 21.85 7.92 11.09
C SER A 95 20.73 7.76 10.07
N SER A 96 19.48 7.59 10.52
CA SER A 96 18.32 7.35 9.65
C SER A 96 17.07 8.06 10.19
N TYR A 97 17.26 9.11 10.98
CA TYR A 97 16.17 9.77 11.68
C TYR A 97 15.15 10.31 10.68
N GLY A 98 13.86 10.05 10.94
CA GLY A 98 12.78 10.47 10.06
C GLY A 98 12.56 9.56 8.83
N LEU A 99 13.48 8.63 8.53
CA LEU A 99 13.29 7.70 7.42
C LEU A 99 12.22 6.67 7.74
N LYS A 100 11.30 6.46 6.80
CA LYS A 100 10.20 5.51 6.91
C LYS A 100 10.64 4.11 6.51
N PHE A 101 10.17 3.09 7.23
CA PHE A 101 10.50 1.69 7.00
C PHE A 101 9.31 0.78 7.32
N LEU A 102 9.35 -0.42 6.75
CA LEU A 102 8.39 -1.50 6.99
C LEU A 102 9.11 -2.62 7.75
N LYS A 103 8.53 -3.06 8.87
CA LYS A 103 9.04 -4.20 9.64
C LYS A 103 7.91 -5.17 9.94
N CYS A 104 8.15 -6.46 9.70
CA CYS A 104 7.21 -7.51 10.09
C CYS A 104 6.99 -7.48 11.61
N GLN A 105 5.74 -7.57 12.03
CA GLN A 105 5.38 -7.59 13.45
C GLN A 105 5.81 -8.88 14.14
N ASN A 106 5.96 -9.97 13.39
CA ASN A 106 6.52 -11.21 13.89
C ASN A 106 8.01 -11.06 14.19
N VAL A 107 8.34 -11.08 15.48
CA VAL A 107 9.71 -10.92 15.99
C VAL A 107 10.64 -12.00 15.44
N GLN A 108 10.15 -13.22 15.23
CA GLN A 108 10.93 -14.34 14.67
C GLN A 108 11.14 -14.21 13.15
N CYS A 109 10.22 -13.55 12.44
CA CYS A 109 10.36 -13.29 11.01
C CYS A 109 11.49 -12.30 10.73
N GLY A 110 11.54 -11.20 11.50
CA GLY A 110 12.58 -10.18 11.41
C GLY A 110 12.65 -9.41 10.08
N LYS A 111 11.72 -9.65 9.14
CA LYS A 111 11.73 -9.02 7.82
C LYS A 111 11.63 -7.50 7.96
N PHE A 112 12.55 -6.82 7.29
CA PHE A 112 12.70 -5.37 7.29
C PHE A 112 12.94 -4.87 5.87
N MET A 113 12.43 -3.69 5.54
CA MET A 113 12.80 -2.94 4.34
C MET A 113 12.54 -1.44 4.52
N TRP A 114 13.32 -0.60 3.85
CA TRP A 114 13.03 0.82 3.78
C TRP A 114 11.80 1.07 2.91
N LEU A 115 10.98 2.06 3.28
CA LEU A 115 9.77 2.37 2.52
C LEU A 115 10.12 2.81 1.09
N LYS A 116 11.17 3.60 0.93
CA LYS A 116 11.64 4.06 -0.37
C LYS A 116 11.97 2.88 -1.30
N ASP A 117 12.76 1.93 -0.82
CA ASP A 117 13.10 0.72 -1.59
C ASP A 117 11.85 -0.09 -1.96
N ALA A 118 10.84 -0.13 -1.08
CA ALA A 118 9.58 -0.82 -1.34
C ALA A 118 8.76 -0.14 -2.44
N ILE A 119 8.70 1.20 -2.43
CA ILE A 119 8.04 2.01 -3.47
C ILE A 119 8.77 1.84 -4.80
N ASP A 120 10.09 2.02 -4.82
CA ASP A 120 10.90 1.91 -6.03
C ASP A 120 10.76 0.51 -6.67
N ALA A 121 10.67 -0.54 -5.84
CA ALA A 121 10.42 -1.90 -6.31
C ALA A 121 9.02 -2.07 -6.91
N ASP A 122 7.99 -1.48 -6.31
CA ASP A 122 6.61 -1.52 -6.81
C ASP A 122 6.44 -0.74 -8.13
N GLU A 123 7.10 0.41 -8.24
CA GLU A 123 7.12 1.20 -9.47
C GLU A 123 7.80 0.47 -10.63
N LYS A 124 8.91 -0.23 -10.36
CA LYS A 124 9.59 -1.07 -11.36
C LYS A 124 8.70 -2.19 -11.87
N VAL A 125 7.99 -2.89 -10.99
CA VAL A 125 7.05 -3.95 -11.38
C VAL A 125 5.96 -3.38 -12.29
N LYS A 126 5.35 -2.25 -11.90
CA LYS A 126 4.32 -1.57 -12.72
C LYS A 126 4.88 -1.12 -14.08
N GLU A 127 6.13 -0.68 -14.14
CA GLU A 127 6.76 -0.29 -15.40
C GLU A 127 7.01 -1.49 -16.32
N GLU A 128 7.49 -2.60 -15.78
CA GLU A 128 7.67 -3.85 -16.53
C GLU A 128 6.33 -4.39 -17.05
N GLU A 129 5.26 -4.29 -16.26
CA GLU A 129 3.90 -4.64 -16.69
C GLU A 129 3.40 -3.73 -17.82
N ARG A 130 3.60 -2.41 -17.73
CA ARG A 130 3.26 -1.48 -18.82
C ARG A 130 4.01 -1.81 -20.12
N LYS A 131 5.29 -2.18 -20.02
CA LYS A 131 6.10 -2.59 -21.19
C LYS A 131 5.59 -3.87 -21.84
N LYS A 132 5.01 -4.81 -21.09
CA LYS A 132 4.41 -6.03 -21.64
C LYS A 132 3.12 -5.77 -22.43
N VAL A 133 2.39 -4.70 -22.13
CA VAL A 133 1.14 -4.34 -22.84
C VAL A 133 1.44 -3.67 -24.19
N VAL A 134 2.58 -2.99 -24.33
CA VAL A 134 3.07 -2.47 -25.62
C VAL A 134 3.76 -3.60 -26.39
N GLN A 135 3.00 -4.61 -26.78
CA GLN A 135 3.46 -5.64 -27.72
C GLN A 135 3.05 -5.27 -29.14
N ASN A 136 3.98 -5.42 -30.07
CA ASN A 136 3.85 -5.11 -31.50
C ASN A 136 2.47 -5.49 -32.05
N VAL A 137 1.63 -4.50 -32.35
CA VAL A 137 0.35 -4.73 -33.02
C VAL A 137 0.64 -4.87 -34.51
N LYS A 138 0.59 -6.11 -35.03
CA LYS A 138 0.59 -6.35 -36.48
C LYS A 138 -0.84 -6.15 -36.99
N ILE A 139 -1.14 -4.95 -37.49
CA ILE A 139 -2.40 -4.66 -38.17
C ILE A 139 -2.23 -5.07 -39.64
N ILE A 140 -2.98 -6.09 -40.08
CA ILE A 140 -3.11 -6.45 -41.50
C ILE A 140 -4.44 -5.85 -41.94
N VAL A 141 -4.38 -4.89 -42.87
CA VAL A 141 -5.58 -4.35 -43.51
C VAL A 141 -5.63 -4.91 -44.93
N GLU A 142 -6.64 -5.73 -45.20
CA GLU A 142 -6.97 -6.13 -46.56
C GLU A 142 -7.91 -5.08 -47.14
N MET A 143 -7.44 -4.37 -48.15
CA MET A 143 -8.22 -3.38 -48.87
C MET A 143 -7.99 -3.54 -50.37
N ASN A 144 -8.98 -3.16 -51.16
CA ASN A 144 -8.83 -3.11 -52.59
C ASN A 144 -7.83 -1.99 -52.96
N ILE A 145 -6.87 -2.31 -53.82
CA ILE A 145 -5.84 -1.37 -54.28
C ILE A 145 -6.46 -0.12 -54.94
N ASP A 146 -7.60 -0.26 -55.61
CA ASP A 146 -8.28 0.84 -56.28
C ASP A 146 -8.90 1.83 -55.29
N ASP A 147 -9.46 1.31 -54.19
CA ASP A 147 -10.02 2.13 -53.11
C ASP A 147 -8.90 2.89 -52.37
N PHE A 148 -7.76 2.24 -52.14
CA PHE A 148 -6.58 2.88 -51.53
C PHE A 148 -6.03 4.04 -52.37
N ILE A 149 -5.93 3.83 -53.69
CA ILE A 149 -5.43 4.84 -54.63
C ILE A 149 -6.38 6.05 -54.70
N ARG A 150 -7.69 5.82 -54.64
CA ARG A 150 -8.70 6.89 -54.65
C ARG A 150 -8.53 7.82 -53.44
N ASP A 151 -8.28 7.26 -52.26
CA ASP A 151 -8.16 8.02 -51.01
C ASP A 151 -6.84 8.80 -50.91
N PHE A 152 -5.76 8.33 -51.56
CA PHE A 152 -4.46 9.02 -51.56
C PHE A 152 -4.38 10.18 -52.57
N LYS A 153 -5.06 10.06 -53.73
CA LYS A 153 -5.04 11.08 -54.79
C LYS A 153 -5.68 12.42 -54.40
N GLY A 154 -6.39 12.49 -53.28
CA GLY A 154 -7.00 13.72 -52.75
C GLY A 154 -6.13 14.58 -51.83
N LYS A 155 -4.88 14.17 -51.50
CA LYS A 155 -4.06 14.86 -50.48
C LYS A 155 -2.62 15.20 -50.87
N THR A 156 -2.22 15.03 -52.13
CA THR A 156 -0.95 15.56 -52.65
C THR A 156 -1.20 16.82 -53.47
N THR A 157 -1.39 17.94 -52.77
CA THR A 157 -1.05 19.27 -53.29
C THR A 157 0.22 19.71 -52.58
N LEU A 158 1.36 19.57 -53.26
CA LEU A 158 2.60 20.30 -53.02
C LEU A 158 2.85 21.14 -54.27
#